data_AF-A0A022S5T6-F1
#
_entry.id   AF-A0A022S5T6-F1
#
_cell.length_a   1.000
_cell.length_b   1.000
_cell.length_c   1.000
_cell.angle_alpha   90.00
_cell.angle_beta   90.00
_cell.angle_gamma   90.00
#
_symmetry.space_group_name_H-M   'P 1'
#
loop_
_entity.id
_entity.type
_entity.pdbx_description
1 polymer ?
#
loop_
_entity_poly.entity_id
_entity_poly.type
_entity_poly.pdbx_seq_one_letter_code
_entity_poly.pdbx_strand_id
1 'polypeptide(L)'
;MSLRPSARTEVRRSRYKVAVDAEEGRRRREDNMVEIRKNKREENLLKKRREGLQSQQFQPAVNVTQVDKKLESLPAMIAGVWSPDAALQLEATTQFRKLLSIG
;
A
#
# COMPACT_ATOMS: atom_id res chain seq x y z
N MET A 1 -39.63 -17.44 -14.82
CA MET A 1 -39.57 -18.83 -14.32
C MET A 1 -39.72 -18.81 -12.81
N SER A 2 -40.86 -19.30 -12.30
CA SER A 2 -41.15 -19.39 -10.86
C SER A 2 -40.35 -20.56 -10.27
N LEU A 3 -39.52 -20.28 -9.27
CA LEU A 3 -38.77 -21.31 -8.55
C LEU A 3 -39.76 -22.20 -7.80
N ARG A 4 -39.69 -23.52 -8.01
CA ARG A 4 -40.48 -24.51 -7.27
C ARG A 4 -40.37 -24.23 -5.76
N PRO A 5 -41.48 -24.27 -5.00
CA PRO A 5 -41.49 -23.97 -3.57
C PRO A 5 -40.42 -24.69 -2.74
N SER A 6 -39.97 -25.89 -3.15
CA SER A 6 -38.93 -26.64 -2.44
C SER A 6 -37.53 -26.04 -2.55
N ALA A 7 -37.18 -25.38 -3.66
CA ALA A 7 -35.84 -24.81 -3.85
C ALA A 7 -35.53 -23.69 -2.85
N ARG A 8 -36.55 -22.89 -2.49
CA ARG A 8 -36.42 -21.81 -1.51
C ARG A 8 -36.31 -22.31 -0.06
N THR A 9 -36.93 -23.44 0.25
CA THR A 9 -36.84 -24.10 1.57
C THR A 9 -35.52 -24.86 1.72
N GLU A 10 -34.98 -25.42 0.65
CA GLU A 10 -33.71 -26.16 0.64
C GLU A 10 -32.51 -25.24 0.93
N VAL A 11 -32.48 -24.04 0.32
CA VAL A 11 -31.48 -22.98 0.63
C VAL A 11 -31.57 -22.48 2.08
N ARG A 12 -32.78 -22.48 2.67
CA ARG A 12 -32.95 -22.10 4.08
C ARG A 12 -32.52 -23.23 5.03
N ARG A 13 -32.82 -24.48 4.69
CA ARG A 13 -32.37 -25.66 5.45
C ARG A 13 -30.86 -25.82 5.44
N SER A 14 -30.21 -25.59 4.29
CA SER A 14 -28.75 -25.69 4.17
C SER A 14 -28.00 -24.61 4.94
N ARG A 15 -28.67 -23.57 5.43
CA ARG A 15 -28.09 -22.46 6.20
C ARG A 15 -28.50 -22.44 7.68
N TYR A 16 -29.48 -23.24 8.08
CA TYR A 16 -29.99 -23.24 9.45
C TYR A 16 -29.23 -24.26 10.30
N LYS A 17 -28.60 -23.79 11.38
CA LYS A 17 -27.79 -24.62 12.30
C LYS A 17 -26.72 -25.44 11.57
N VAL A 18 -26.08 -24.85 10.56
CA VAL A 18 -24.85 -25.41 9.99
C VAL A 18 -23.83 -25.44 11.12
N ALA A 19 -23.61 -26.62 11.68
CA ALA A 19 -22.48 -26.86 12.56
C ALA A 19 -21.22 -26.43 11.81
N VAL A 20 -20.20 -25.96 12.54
CA VAL A 20 -18.91 -25.58 11.94
C VAL A 20 -18.46 -26.72 11.03
N ASP A 21 -18.62 -26.52 9.72
CA ASP A 21 -18.19 -27.51 8.74
C ASP A 21 -16.67 -27.61 8.88
N ALA A 22 -16.19 -28.81 9.20
CA ALA A 22 -14.79 -29.03 9.49
C ALA A 22 -13.91 -28.68 8.29
N GLU A 23 -14.43 -28.88 7.07
CA GLU A 23 -13.73 -28.55 5.82
C GLU A 23 -13.72 -27.04 5.58
N GLU A 24 -14.85 -26.36 5.81
CA GLU A 24 -14.92 -24.89 5.77
C GLU A 24 -14.03 -24.24 6.85
N GLY A 25 -13.96 -24.84 8.04
CA GLY A 25 -13.09 -24.43 9.14
C GLY A 25 -11.61 -24.69 8.87
N ARG A 26 -11.27 -25.68 8.02
CA ARG A 26 -9.91 -25.89 7.51
C ARG A 26 -9.56 -24.81 6.48
N ARG A 27 -10.43 -24.57 5.49
CA ARG A 27 -10.22 -23.52 4.47
C ARG A 27 -10.00 -22.14 5.08
N ARG A 28 -10.86 -21.75 6.04
CA ARG A 28 -10.69 -20.47 6.75
C ARG A 28 -9.36 -20.33 7.50
N ARG A 29 -8.81 -21.44 8.01
CA ARG A 29 -7.50 -21.44 8.69
C ARG A 29 -6.36 -21.27 7.69
N GLU A 30 -6.45 -21.93 6.54
CA GLU A 30 -5.48 -21.80 5.46
C GLU A 30 -5.48 -20.38 4.88
N ASP A 31 -6.67 -19.83 4.61
CA ASP A 31 -6.84 -18.48 4.09
C ASP A 31 -6.27 -17.43 5.05
N ASN A 32 -6.63 -17.50 6.34
CA ASN A 32 -6.06 -16.62 7.36
C ASN A 32 -4.53 -16.74 7.46
N MET A 33 -4.00 -17.97 7.37
CA MET A 33 -2.55 -18.17 7.44
C MET A 33 -1.83 -17.53 6.24
N VAL A 34 -2.40 -17.63 5.04
CA VAL A 34 -1.87 -16.99 3.84
C VAL A 34 -1.96 -15.46 3.95
N GLU A 35 -3.09 -14.94 4.44
CA GLU A 35 -3.30 -13.52 4.67
C GLU A 35 -2.29 -12.94 5.67
N ILE A 36 -2.10 -13.58 6.83
CA ILE A 36 -1.10 -13.18 7.82
C ILE A 36 0.31 -13.16 7.21
N ARG A 37 0.66 -14.15 6.39
CA ARG A 37 1.98 -14.20 5.71
C ARG A 37 2.14 -13.06 4.71
N LYS A 38 1.10 -12.73 3.94
CA LYS A 38 1.11 -11.61 2.99
C LYS A 38 1.23 -10.28 3.73
N ASN A 39 0.41 -10.05 4.75
CA ASN A 39 0.44 -8.83 5.56
C ASN A 39 1.79 -8.65 6.24
N LYS A 40 2.37 -9.70 6.82
CA LYS A 40 3.71 -9.64 7.43
C LYS A 40 4.81 -9.36 6.40
N ARG A 41 4.70 -9.92 5.18
CA ARG A 41 5.64 -9.62 4.08
C ARG A 41 5.54 -8.17 3.65
N GLU A 42 4.32 -7.67 3.45
CA GLU A 42 4.06 -6.29 3.07
C GLU A 42 4.52 -5.32 4.15
N GLU A 43 4.20 -5.59 5.42
CA GLU A 43 4.65 -4.81 6.57
C GLU A 43 6.19 -4.77 6.65
N ASN A 44 6.86 -5.91 6.52
CA ASN A 44 8.33 -5.96 6.51
C ASN A 44 8.93 -5.22 5.32
N LEU A 45 8.31 -5.30 4.14
CA LEU A 45 8.76 -4.58 2.95
C LEU A 45 8.58 -3.06 3.15
N LEU A 46 7.45 -2.64 3.72
CA LEU A 46 7.17 -1.26 4.05
C LEU A 46 8.15 -0.72 5.09
N LYS A 47 8.45 -1.51 6.14
CA LYS A 47 9.49 -1.19 7.13
C LYS A 47 10.85 -1.03 6.47
N LYS A 48 11.28 -1.97 5.61
CA LYS A 48 12.54 -1.83 4.87
C LYS A 48 12.57 -0.61 3.95
N ARG A 49 11.46 -0.27 3.27
CA ARG A 49 11.36 0.94 2.46
C ARG A 49 11.47 2.21 3.31
N ARG A 50 10.84 2.22 4.49
CA ARG A 50 10.86 3.35 5.43
C ARG A 50 12.22 3.50 6.12
N GLU A 51 12.80 2.41 6.59
CA GLU A 51 14.05 2.38 7.37
C GLU A 51 15.30 2.44 6.48
N GLY A 52 15.26 1.86 5.28
CA GLY A 52 16.29 2.06 4.25
C GLY A 52 16.38 3.51 3.77
N LEU A 53 15.36 4.33 4.07
CA LEU A 53 15.37 5.78 3.90
C LEU A 53 15.94 6.52 5.12
N GLN A 54 15.95 5.90 6.30
CA GLN A 54 16.46 6.50 7.56
C GLN A 54 17.96 6.30 7.77
N SER A 55 18.62 5.37 7.08
CA SER A 55 20.09 5.28 7.06
C SER A 55 20.77 6.46 6.35
N GLN A 56 19.99 7.41 5.81
CA GLN A 56 20.48 8.70 5.33
C GLN A 56 19.54 9.82 5.77
N GLN A 57 19.68 10.26 7.03
CA GLN A 57 19.18 11.50 7.63
C GLN A 57 18.16 12.30 6.79
N PHE A 58 16.85 12.00 6.84
CA PHE A 58 15.84 13.01 6.50
C PHE A 58 14.55 12.81 7.32
N GLN A 59 14.10 13.94 7.87
CA GLN A 59 13.03 14.19 8.84
C GLN A 59 11.64 13.68 8.40
N PRO A 60 10.73 13.40 9.35
CA PRO A 60 9.43 12.77 9.08
C PRO A 60 8.35 13.78 8.64
N ALA A 61 7.38 13.26 7.89
CA ALA A 61 6.04 13.79 7.62
C ALA A 61 5.97 15.20 6.96
N VAL A 62 5.89 15.19 5.63
CA VAL A 62 5.58 16.37 4.83
C VAL A 62 4.07 16.57 4.82
N ASN A 63 3.60 17.62 5.51
CA ASN A 63 2.21 18.10 5.47
C ASN A 63 1.81 18.41 4.02
N VAL A 64 0.54 18.16 3.63
CA VAL A 64 0.02 18.41 2.27
C VAL A 64 0.34 19.83 1.75
N THR A 65 0.39 20.82 2.64
CA THR A 65 0.78 22.22 2.34
C THR A 65 2.23 22.40 1.88
N GLN A 66 3.13 21.46 2.17
CA GLN A 66 4.50 21.46 1.66
C GLN A 66 4.61 20.85 0.26
N VAL A 67 3.61 20.09 -0.20
CA VAL A 67 3.57 19.59 -1.58
C VAL A 67 3.26 20.75 -2.53
N ASP A 68 2.29 21.60 -2.18
CA ASP A 68 1.92 22.78 -2.98
C ASP A 68 3.10 23.76 -3.16
N LYS A 69 3.81 24.08 -2.07
CA LYS A 69 5.01 24.93 -2.14
C LYS A 69 6.15 24.30 -2.95
N LYS A 70 6.23 22.97 -3.01
CA LYS A 70 7.24 22.26 -3.84
C LYS A 70 6.86 22.26 -5.31
N LEU A 71 5.57 22.24 -5.65
CA LEU A 71 5.09 22.36 -7.02
C LEU A 71 5.46 23.73 -7.62
N GLU A 72 5.41 24.80 -6.83
CA GLU A 72 5.87 26.13 -7.25
C GLU A 72 7.38 26.17 -7.57
N SER A 73 8.18 25.32 -6.90
CA SER A 73 9.64 25.23 -7.12
C SER A 73 10.06 24.32 -8.29
N LEU A 74 9.11 23.70 -9.01
CA LEU A 74 9.41 22.82 -10.15
C LEU A 74 10.30 23.45 -11.22
N PRO A 75 10.07 24.71 -11.66
CA PRO A 75 10.93 25.32 -12.67
C PRO A 75 12.39 25.42 -12.23
N ALA A 76 12.64 25.71 -10.95
CA ALA A 76 13.99 25.78 -10.38
C ALA A 76 14.64 24.40 -10.27
N MET A 77 13.88 23.37 -9.86
CA MET A 77 14.37 21.99 -9.84
C MET A 77 14.72 21.49 -11.26
N ILE A 78 13.90 21.80 -12.27
CA ILE A 78 14.20 21.46 -13.67
C ILE A 78 15.50 22.13 -14.11
N ALA A 79 15.65 23.43 -13.86
CA ALA A 79 16.87 24.16 -14.20
C ALA A 79 18.12 23.56 -13.52
N GLY A 80 18.00 23.12 -12.25
CA GLY A 80 19.08 22.47 -11.52
C GLY A 80 19.53 21.14 -12.13
N VAL A 81 18.60 20.33 -12.65
CA VAL A 81 18.93 19.05 -13.33
C VAL A 81 19.66 19.29 -14.66
N TRP A 82 19.29 20.34 -15.39
CA TRP A 82 19.93 20.70 -16.66
C TRP A 82 21.17 21.60 -16.49
N SER A 83 21.51 21.97 -15.26
CA SER A 83 22.70 22.77 -14.94
C SER A 83 23.99 22.00 -15.28
N PRO A 84 25.08 22.67 -15.70
CA PRO A 84 26.39 22.04 -15.83
C PRO A 84 27.06 21.72 -14.49
N ASP A 85 26.55 22.24 -13.36
CA ASP A 85 27.09 22.01 -12.02
C ASP A 85 26.56 20.69 -11.41
N ALA A 86 27.47 19.77 -11.12
CA ALA A 86 27.16 18.47 -10.52
C ALA A 86 26.50 18.58 -9.13
N ALA A 87 26.82 19.62 -8.35
CA ALA A 87 26.20 19.83 -7.04
C ALA A 87 24.71 20.17 -7.18
N LEU A 88 24.39 21.09 -8.10
CA LEU A 88 23.00 21.47 -8.41
C LEU A 88 22.19 20.31 -8.99
N GLN A 89 22.80 19.48 -9.85
CA GLN A 89 22.16 18.28 -10.38
C GLN A 89 21.79 17.29 -9.28
N LEU A 90 22.71 17.03 -8.35
CA LEU A 90 22.48 16.11 -7.22
C LEU A 90 21.38 16.63 -6.31
N GLU A 91 21.40 17.92 -5.99
CA GLU A 91 20.39 18.55 -5.15
C GLU A 91 19.01 18.44 -5.80
N ALA A 92 18.86 18.91 -7.05
CA ALA A 92 17.60 18.91 -7.76
C ALA A 92 17.04 17.49 -7.97
N THR A 93 17.90 16.53 -8.31
CA THR A 93 17.51 15.11 -8.45
C THR A 93 17.05 14.51 -7.12
N THR A 94 17.71 14.87 -6.02
CA THR A 94 17.29 14.46 -4.67
C THR A 94 15.92 15.03 -4.30
N GLN A 95 15.65 16.27 -4.69
CA GLN A 95 14.33 16.88 -4.48
C GLN A 95 13.23 16.17 -5.30
N PHE A 96 13.48 15.83 -6.57
CA PHE A 96 12.56 15.02 -7.38
C PHE A 96 12.32 13.62 -6.80
N ARG A 97 13.39 12.92 -6.38
CA ARG A 97 13.26 11.63 -5.69
C ARG A 97 12.33 11.74 -4.48
N LYS A 98 12.50 12.77 -3.65
CA LYS A 98 11.65 13.02 -2.48
C LYS A 98 10.21 13.26 -2.87
N LEU A 99 9.95 14.05 -3.92
CA LEU A 99 8.58 14.34 -4.40
C LEU A 99 7.87 13.07 -4.89
N LEU A 100 8.58 12.23 -5.66
CA LEU A 100 8.04 10.99 -6.23
C LEU A 100 7.90 9.83 -5.23
N SER A 101 8.56 9.93 -4.08
CA SER A 101 8.52 8.91 -3.03
C SER A 101 7.41 9.15 -1.98
N ILE A 102 6.52 10.12 -2.18
CA ILE A 102 5.41 10.45 -1.26
C ILE A 102 4.19 9.50 -1.45
N GLY A 103 4.31 8.46 -2.29
CA GLY A 103 3.30 7.40 -2.45
C GLY A 103 3.34 6.34 -1.35
#